data_AF-A0A1D4PH30-F1
#
_entry.id   AF-A0A1D4PH30-F1
#
_cell.length_a   1.000
_cell.length_b   1.000
_cell.length_c   1.000
_cell.angle_alpha   90.00
_cell.angle_beta   90.00
_cell.angle_gamma   90.00
#
_symmetry.space_group_name_H-M   'P 1'
#
loop_
_entity.id
_entity.type
_entity.pdbx_description
1 polymer ?
#
loop_
_entity_poly.entity_id
_entity_poly.type
_entity_poly.pdbx_seq_one_letter_code
_entity_poly.pdbx_strand_id
1 'polypeptide(L)'
;MRRVFQMKSQRRKLDLIDKILLVISLILLILNLLFIFNLVQVHNGVSTLVLSATMLVLGFVTFKKQSNKIGYMYFVVAIFLLIVSLITFI
;
A
#
# COMPACT_ATOMS: atom_id res chain seq x y z
N MET A 1 10.22 20.36 -34.43
CA MET A 1 10.53 19.09 -33.73
C MET A 1 9.41 18.73 -32.76
N ARG A 2 8.42 17.95 -33.20
CA ARG A 2 7.34 17.42 -32.33
C ARG A 2 7.85 16.15 -31.64
N ARG A 3 8.27 16.24 -30.37
CA ARG A 3 8.27 15.06 -29.49
C ARG A 3 6.84 14.87 -29.02
N VAL A 4 6.07 14.17 -29.85
CA VAL A 4 4.78 13.61 -29.46
C VAL A 4 5.11 12.64 -28.32
N PHE A 5 4.90 13.10 -27.09
CA PHE A 5 4.77 12.24 -25.92
C PHE A 5 3.65 11.25 -26.25
N GLN A 6 4.02 10.09 -26.78
CA GLN A 6 3.12 8.96 -26.83
C GLN A 6 2.87 8.58 -25.37
N MET A 7 1.84 9.18 -24.79
CA MET A 7 1.12 8.57 -23.69
C MET A 7 0.63 7.23 -24.24
N LYS A 8 1.44 6.20 -24.05
CA LYS A 8 1.05 4.80 -24.14
C LYS A 8 0.01 4.61 -23.04
N SER A 9 -1.21 5.07 -23.30
CA SER A 9 -2.43 4.62 -22.67
C SER A 9 -2.61 3.17 -23.07
N GLN A 10 -1.72 2.30 -22.56
CA GLN A 10 -2.07 0.91 -22.39
C GLN A 10 -3.31 0.94 -21.51
N ARG A 11 -4.47 0.65 -22.11
CA ARG A 11 -5.66 0.22 -21.40
C ARG A 11 -5.23 -1.01 -20.61
N ARG A 12 -4.63 -0.80 -19.44
CA ARG A 12 -4.30 -1.86 -18.49
C ARG A 12 -5.64 -2.41 -18.04
N LYS A 13 -6.10 -3.45 -18.72
CA LYS A 13 -7.24 -4.23 -18.25
C LYS A 13 -6.92 -4.62 -16.80
N LEU A 14 -7.84 -4.29 -15.91
CA LEU A 14 -7.77 -4.71 -14.51
C LEU A 14 -7.92 -6.23 -14.48
N ASP A 15 -6.82 -6.93 -14.27
CA ASP A 15 -6.85 -8.36 -13.98
C ASP A 15 -7.66 -8.61 -12.71
N LEU A 16 -8.22 -9.81 -12.58
CA LEU A 16 -9.00 -10.22 -11.42
C LEU A 16 -8.22 -10.04 -10.11
N ILE A 17 -6.91 -10.32 -10.15
CA ILE A 17 -5.96 -10.12 -9.05
C ILE A 17 -5.86 -8.63 -8.67
N ASP A 18 -5.81 -7.74 -9.65
CA ASP A 18 -5.73 -6.30 -9.38
C ASP A 18 -7.00 -5.76 -8.74
N LYS A 19 -8.17 -6.29 -9.14
CA LYS A 19 -9.45 -5.95 -8.50
C LYS A 19 -9.48 -6.40 -7.05
N ILE A 20 -9.04 -7.63 -6.77
CA ILE A 20 -8.96 -8.16 -5.40
C ILE A 20 -8.00 -7.31 -4.55
N LEU A 21 -6.80 -7.00 -5.07
CA LEU A 21 -5.83 -6.14 -4.38
C LEU A 21 -6.38 -4.74 -4.07
N LEU A 22 -7.14 -4.16 -4.99
CA LEU A 22 -7.82 -2.86 -4.78
C LEU A 22 -8.87 -2.94 -3.67
N VAL A 23 -9.67 -4.01 -3.65
CA VAL A 23 -10.66 -4.22 -2.58
C VAL A 23 -9.96 -4.39 -1.23
N ILE A 24 -8.89 -5.19 -1.18
CA ILE A 24 -8.09 -5.39 0.03
C ILE A 24 -7.48 -4.07 0.49
N SER A 25 -6.92 -3.25 -0.42
CA SER A 25 -6.33 -1.96 -0.05
C SER A 25 -7.40 -1.00 0.50
N LEU A 26 -8.62 -1.04 -0.04
CA LEU A 26 -9.73 -0.21 0.43
C LEU A 26 -10.14 -0.60 1.85
N ILE A 27 -10.26 -1.90 2.15
CA ILE A 27 -10.56 -2.41 3.49
C ILE A 27 -9.46 -2.00 4.47
N LEU A 28 -8.20 -2.19 4.10
CA LEU A 28 -7.05 -1.80 4.91
C LEU A 28 -7.00 -0.29 5.17
N LEU A 29 -7.35 0.54 4.19
CA LEU A 29 -7.44 1.98 4.36
C LEU A 29 -8.51 2.36 5.39
N ILE A 30 -9.69 1.73 5.32
CA ILE A 30 -10.79 1.94 6.28
C ILE A 30 -10.34 1.54 7.69
N LEU A 31 -9.70 0.37 7.84
CA LEU A 31 -9.17 -0.07 9.13
C LEU A 31 -8.15 0.92 9.71
N ASN A 32 -7.22 1.41 8.89
CA ASN A 32 -6.26 2.43 9.34
C ASN A 32 -6.95 3.74 9.76
N LEU A 33 -7.98 4.18 9.04
CA LEU A 33 -8.77 5.35 9.44
C LEU A 33 -9.44 5.14 10.80
N LEU A 34 -10.05 3.97 11.02
CA LEU A 34 -10.65 3.62 12.31
C LEU A 34 -9.64 3.68 13.47
N PHE A 35 -8.40 3.25 13.22
CA PHE A 35 -7.33 3.32 14.22
C PHE A 35 -6.83 4.76 14.45
N ILE A 36 -6.65 5.56 13.40
CA ILE A 36 -6.19 6.96 13.51
C ILE A 36 -7.20 7.81 14.28
N PHE A 37 -8.51 7.62 14.05
CA PHE A 37 -9.56 8.30 14.80
C PHE A 37 -9.84 7.70 16.17
N ASN A 38 -9.06 6.68 16.59
CA ASN A 38 -9.19 5.98 17.86
C ASN A 38 -10.60 5.42 18.11
N LEU A 39 -11.34 5.14 17.03
CA LEU A 39 -12.70 4.56 17.08
C LEU A 39 -12.66 3.10 17.53
N VAL A 40 -11.54 2.42 17.26
CA VAL A 40 -11.24 1.08 17.75
C VAL A 40 -9.90 1.13 18.44
N GLN A 41 -9.87 0.95 19.76
CA GLN A 41 -8.63 0.84 20.51
C GLN A 41 -8.01 -0.53 20.25
N VAL A 42 -6.88 -0.53 19.54
CA VAL A 42 -6.10 -1.74 19.27
C VAL A 42 -4.67 -1.46 19.71
N HIS A 43 -3.96 -2.52 20.11
CA HIS A 43 -2.55 -2.42 20.47
C HIS A 43 -1.74 -1.70 19.37
N ASN A 44 -0.86 -0.78 19.77
CA ASN A 44 -0.08 0.03 18.82
C ASN A 44 0.73 -0.84 17.85
N GLY A 45 1.25 -1.98 18.32
CA GLY A 45 1.90 -2.98 17.47
C GLY A 45 0.98 -3.56 16.39
N VAL A 46 -0.29 -3.83 16.71
CA VAL A 46 -1.27 -4.35 15.73
C VAL A 46 -1.64 -3.28 14.71
N SER A 47 -1.87 -2.04 15.14
CA SER A 47 -2.18 -0.92 14.24
C SER A 47 -1.05 -0.67 13.23
N THR A 48 0.19 -0.64 13.71
CA THR A 48 1.39 -0.49 12.85
C THR A 48 1.61 -1.69 11.92
N LEU A 49 1.21 -2.89 12.33
CA LEU A 49 1.20 -4.10 11.47
C LEU A 49 0.20 -3.99 10.32
N VAL A 50 -1.01 -3.49 10.60
CA VAL A 50 -2.01 -3.24 9.55
C VAL A 50 -1.54 -2.15 8.59
N LEU A 51 -0.90 -1.11 9.11
CA LEU A 51 -0.30 -0.04 8.30
C LEU A 51 0.81 -0.57 7.39
N SER A 52 1.69 -1.45 7.89
CA SER A 52 2.76 -2.07 7.10
C SER A 52 2.21 -2.96 5.98
N ALA A 53 1.19 -3.76 6.27
CA ALA A 53 0.48 -4.58 5.28
C ALA A 53 -0.15 -3.70 4.19
N THR A 54 -0.70 -2.55 4.57
CA THR A 54 -1.27 -1.57 3.63
C THR A 54 -0.21 -1.03 2.68
N MET A 55 0.97 -0.67 3.21
CA MET A 55 2.10 -0.19 2.41
C MET A 55 2.68 -1.27 1.50
N LEU A 56 2.69 -2.54 1.91
CA LEU A 56 3.07 -3.67 1.04
C LEU A 56 2.12 -3.82 -0.14
N VAL A 57 0.81 -3.81 0.11
CA VAL A 57 -0.21 -3.94 -0.94
C VAL A 57 -0.13 -2.77 -1.91
N LEU A 58 -0.03 -1.53 -1.40
CA LEU A 58 0.14 -0.34 -2.23
C LEU A 58 1.46 -0.36 -3.00
N GLY A 59 2.55 -0.79 -2.37
CA GLY A 59 3.85 -0.94 -3.00
C GLY A 59 3.81 -1.92 -4.17
N PHE A 60 3.16 -3.08 -3.98
CA PHE A 60 2.98 -4.08 -5.04
C PHE A 60 2.15 -3.55 -6.22
N VAL A 61 1.02 -2.88 -5.93
CA VAL A 61 0.18 -2.28 -6.98
C VAL A 61 0.94 -1.19 -7.73
N THR A 62 1.69 -0.35 -7.01
CA THR A 62 2.48 0.75 -7.59
C THR A 62 3.64 0.24 -8.43
N PHE A 63 4.30 -0.85 -7.99
CA PHE A 63 5.34 -1.54 -8.73
C PHE A 63 4.81 -2.08 -10.06
N LYS A 64 3.66 -2.76 -10.03
CA LYS A 64 3.03 -3.32 -11.24
C LYS A 64 2.49 -2.24 -12.20
N LYS A 65 1.98 -1.12 -11.67
CA LYS A 65 1.17 -0.15 -12.45
C LYS A 65 1.78 1.23 -12.66
N GLN A 66 2.74 1.69 -11.91
CA GLN A 66 3.17 3.08 -12.03
C GLN A 66 4.65 3.21 -12.28
N SER A 67 5.46 2.83 -11.30
CA SER A 67 6.90 2.99 -11.37
C SER A 67 7.58 2.07 -10.37
N ASN A 68 8.55 1.30 -10.87
CA ASN A 68 9.33 0.38 -10.05
C ASN A 68 10.03 1.12 -8.89
N LYS A 69 10.50 2.36 -9.13
CA LYS A 69 11.19 3.17 -8.10
C LYS A 69 10.27 3.52 -6.93
N ILE A 70 9.02 3.91 -7.21
CA ILE A 70 8.05 4.27 -6.18
C ILE A 70 7.58 3.02 -5.43
N GLY A 71 7.39 1.90 -6.15
CA GLY A 71 7.08 0.61 -5.53
C GLY A 71 8.15 0.15 -4.53
N TYR A 72 9.44 0.28 -4.89
CA TYR A 72 10.54 -0.02 -3.96
C TYR A 72 10.54 0.89 -2.73
N MET A 73 10.24 2.18 -2.89
CA MET A 73 10.16 3.12 -1.76
C MET A 73 9.07 2.70 -0.77
N TYR A 74 7.88 2.34 -1.25
CA TYR A 74 6.81 1.80 -0.40
C TYR A 74 7.21 0.50 0.30
N PHE A 75 7.96 -0.36 -0.38
CA PHE A 75 8.44 -1.62 0.19
C PHE A 75 9.44 -1.40 1.34
N VAL A 76 10.37 -0.46 1.17
CA VAL A 76 11.32 -0.07 2.23
C VAL A 76 10.56 0.50 3.43
N VAL A 77 9.60 1.39 3.21
CA VAL A 77 8.77 1.95 4.28
C VAL A 77 8.00 0.85 5.01
N ALA A 78 7.46 -0.13 4.28
CA ALA A 78 6.76 -1.26 4.89
C ALA A 78 7.65 -2.12 5.79
N ILE A 79 8.91 -2.36 5.40
CA ILE A 79 9.89 -3.09 6.22
C ILE A 79 10.19 -2.32 7.51
N PHE A 80 10.39 -1.00 7.43
CA PHE A 80 10.59 -0.17 8.61
C PHE A 80 9.37 -0.23 9.55
N LEU A 81 8.16 -0.16 9.01
CA LEU A 81 6.93 -0.27 9.80
C LEU A 81 6.77 -1.66 10.44
N LEU A 82 7.20 -2.73 9.78
CA LEU A 82 7.23 -4.07 10.37
C LEU A 82 8.17 -4.15 11.57
N ILE A 83 9.37 -3.57 11.46
CA ILE A 83 10.33 -3.53 12.57
C ILE A 83 9.76 -2.72 13.74
N VAL A 84 9.19 -1.54 13.47
CA VAL A 84 8.55 -0.71 14.49
C VAL A 84 7.41 -1.45 15.16
N SER A 85 6.58 -2.16 14.38
CA SER A 85 5.49 -2.97 14.90
C SER A 85 5.99 -4.02 15.89
N LEU A 86 7.05 -4.77 15.53
CA LEU A 86 7.67 -5.75 16.41
C LEU A 86 8.20 -5.14 17.71
N ILE A 87 8.85 -3.97 17.64
CA ILE A 87 9.33 -3.26 18.83
C ILE A 87 8.17 -2.84 19.73
N THR A 88 7.11 -2.27 19.15
CA THR A 88 5.92 -1.83 19.90
C THR A 88 5.02 -2.99 20.35
N PHE A 89 5.34 -4.23 19.96
CA PHE A 89 4.64 -5.43 20.40
C PHE A 89 5.22 -6.00 21.71
N ILE A 90 6.49 -5.69 21.98
CA ILE A 90 7.22 -6.02 23.21
C ILE A 90 6.85 -4.99 24.29
#